data_AF-A0A0D0F2C6-F1
#
_entry.id   AF-A0A0D0F2C6-F1
#
_cell.length_a   1.000
_cell.length_b   1.000
_cell.length_c   1.000
_cell.angle_alpha   90.00
_cell.angle_beta   90.00
_cell.angle_gamma   90.00
#
_symmetry.space_group_name_H-M   'P 1'
#
loop_
_entity.id
_entity.type
_entity.pdbx_description
1 polymer ?
#
loop_
_entity_poly.entity_id
_entity_poly.type
_entity_poly.pdbx_seq_one_letter_code
_entity_poly.pdbx_strand_id
1 'polypeptide(L)' 'MEQYIYEDEYRGQKRKLLILSGEDGSGYRVFLQAKFIGLICPEVNKDIVIWRTDYDILKPIVRKIGEWIEKSN' A
#
# COMPACT_ATOMS: atom_id res chain seq x y z
N MET A 1 -0.56 -7.11 -13.87
CA MET A 1 -0.86 -7.35 -12.43
C MET A 1 0.47 -7.50 -11.74
N GLU A 2 0.82 -6.53 -10.89
CA GLU A 2 2.10 -6.47 -10.19
C GLU A 2 1.91 -6.90 -8.72
N GLN A 3 2.93 -7.56 -8.20
CA GLN A 3 2.97 -8.04 -6.82
C GLN A 3 4.19 -7.46 -6.12
N TYR A 4 3.96 -7.02 -4.89
CA TYR A 4 5.01 -6.47 -4.04
C TYR A 4 4.98 -7.05 -2.64
N ILE A 5 6.15 -7.13 -2.01
CA ILE A 5 6.33 -7.46 -0.60
C ILE A 5 6.91 -6.25 0.11
N TYR A 6 6.11 -5.63 0.98
CA TYR A 6 6.52 -4.49 1.79
C TYR A 6 6.79 -4.94 3.23
N GLU A 7 7.96 -4.60 3.76
CA GLU A 7 8.31 -4.86 5.16
C GLU A 7 8.20 -3.59 5.99
N ASP A 8 7.55 -3.70 7.16
CA ASP A 8 7.35 -2.60 8.10
C ASP A 8 7.59 -3.09 9.53
N GLU A 9 7.85 -2.15 10.44
CA GLU A 9 7.93 -2.41 11.87
C GLU A 9 6.73 -1.78 12.58
N TYR A 10 5.89 -2.63 13.18
CA TYR A 10 4.74 -2.20 13.95
C TYR A 10 4.92 -2.63 15.41
N ARG A 11 5.01 -1.65 16.32
CA ARG A 11 5.23 -1.89 17.76
C ARG A 11 6.46 -2.78 18.04
N GLY A 12 7.55 -2.56 17.33
CA GLY A 12 8.79 -3.34 17.48
C GLY A 12 8.75 -4.73 16.84
N GLN A 13 7.65 -5.11 16.19
CA GLN A 13 7.55 -6.36 15.44
C GLN A 13 7.62 -6.10 13.94
N LYS A 14 8.54 -6.80 13.26
CA LYS A 14 8.59 -6.82 11.81
C LYS A 14 7.36 -7.55 11.27
N ARG A 15 6.71 -6.95 10.28
CA ARG A 15 5.61 -7.54 9.53
C ARG A 15 5.86 -7.42 8.03
N LYS A 16 5.38 -8.42 7.30
CA LYS A 16 5.41 -8.42 5.83
C LYS A 16 3.99 -8.26 5.31
N LEU A 17 3.81 -7.28 4.43
CA LEU A 17 2.58 -7.01 3.73
C LEU A 17 2.74 -7.44 2.28
N LEU A 18 1.78 -8.23 1.81
CA LEU A 18 1.63 -8.53 0.39
C LEU A 18 0.75 -7.45 -0.22
N ILE A 19 1.23 -6.82 -1.29
CA ILE A 19 0.50 -5.78 -2.01
C ILE A 19 0.29 -6.24 -3.44
N LEU A 20 -0.95 -6.20 -3.91
CA LEU A 20 -1.33 -6.61 -5.26
C LEU A 20 -1.94 -5.42 -6.00
N SER A 21 -1.40 -5.10 -7.18
CA SER A 21 -2.00 -4.08 -8.04
C SER A 21 -3.35 -4.56 -8.58
N GLY A 22 -4.31 -3.64 -8.71
CA GLY A 22 -5.49 -3.85 -9.54
C GLY A 22 -5.12 -3.99 -11.02
N GLU A 23 -6.06 -4.47 -11.83
CA GLU A 23 -5.88 -4.61 -13.29
C GLU A 23 -5.70 -3.25 -13.98
N ASP A 24 -6.36 -2.21 -13.45
CA ASP A 24 -6.38 -0.86 -14.03
C ASP A 24 -5.49 0.16 -13.29
N GLY A 25 -4.63 -0.30 -12.37
CA GLY A 25 -3.81 0.60 -11.54
C GLY A 25 -4.61 1.51 -10.58
N SER A 26 -5.93 1.31 -10.50
CA SER A 26 -6.87 2.13 -9.72
C SER A 26 -6.76 1.94 -8.21
N GLY A 27 -6.07 0.89 -7.75
CA GLY A 27 -5.84 0.65 -6.34
C GLY A 27 -4.99 -0.60 -6.10
N TYR A 28 -4.41 -0.65 -4.90
CA TYR A 28 -3.54 -1.73 -4.46
C TYR A 28 -4.15 -2.39 -3.22
N ARG A 29 -4.40 -3.70 -3.34
CA ARG A 29 -4.93 -4.51 -2.24
C ARG A 29 -3.79 -4.91 -1.32
N VAL A 30 -3.96 -4.69 -0.02
CA VAL A 30 -2.96 -4.96 0.99
C VAL A 30 -3.40 -6.15 1.84
N PHE A 31 -2.50 -7.10 2.03
CA PHE A 31 -2.71 -8.32 2.78
C PHE A 31 -1.64 -8.49 3.86
N LEU A 32 -2.04 -8.96 5.03
CA LEU A 32 -1.16 -9.39 6.11
C LEU A 32 -1.44 -10.86 6.40
N GLN A 33 -0.44 -11.74 6.30
CA GLN A 33 -0.59 -13.18 6.55
C GLN A 33 -1.79 -13.79 5.80
N ALA A 34 -1.88 -13.52 4.49
CA ALA A 34 -2.98 -13.93 3.61
C ALA A 34 -4.38 -13.36 3.94
N LYS A 35 -4.50 -12.45 4.92
CA LYS A 35 -5.75 -11.74 5.21
C LYS A 35 -5.75 -10.38 4.53
N PHE A 36 -6.82 -10.06 3.81
CA PHE A 36 -7.04 -8.71 3.30
C PHE A 36 -7.23 -7.74 4.46
N ILE A 37 -6.44 -6.66 4.50
CA ILE A 37 -6.52 -5.64 5.55
C ILE A 37 -6.94 -4.27 5.03
N GLY A 38 -6.95 -4.08 3.71
CA GLY A 38 -7.48 -2.87 3.11
C GLY A 38 -6.90 -2.59 1.74
N LEU A 39 -7.24 -1.41 1.24
CA LEU A 39 -6.87 -0.94 -0.09
C LEU A 39 -6.25 0.45 0.02
N ILE A 40 -5.24 0.70 -0.80
CA ILE A 40 -4.62 2.02 -0.97
C ILE A 40 -4.77 2.46 -2.43
N CYS A 41 -5.04 3.74 -2.65
CA CYS A 41 -5.20 4.33 -3.98
C CYS A 41 -4.23 5.48 -4.16
N PRO A 42 -3.57 5.60 -5.33
CA PRO A 42 -2.95 6.84 -5.74
C PRO A 42 -4.03 7.83 -6.21
N GLU A 43 -3.96 9.07 -5.73
CA GLU A 43 -4.78 10.18 -6.20
C GLU A 43 -3.85 11.27 -6.75
N VAL A 44 -4.00 11.61 -8.02
CA VAL A 44 -3.17 12.63 -8.67
C VAL A 44 -3.79 14.01 -8.43
N ASN A 45 -3.06 14.90 -7.75
CA ASN A 45 -3.46 16.28 -7.51
C ASN A 45 -2.34 17.21 -7.99
N LYS A 46 -2.59 17.94 -9.09
CA LYS A 46 -1.65 18.93 -9.67
C LYS A 46 -0.22 18.36 -9.79
N ASP A 47 -0.11 17.21 -10.46
CA ASP A 47 1.15 16.49 -10.71
C ASP A 47 1.84 15.89 -9.47
N ILE A 48 1.17 15.90 -8.31
CA ILE A 48 1.60 15.22 -7.09
C ILE A 48 0.74 13.98 -6.87
N VAL A 49 1.36 12.82 -6.70
CA VAL A 49 0.67 11.58 -6.30
C VAL A 49 0.48 11.58 -4.78
N ILE A 50 -0.78 11.51 -4.34
CA ILE A 50 -1.14 11.41 -2.93
C ILE A 50 -1.74 10.03 -2.69
N TRP A 51 -1.15 9.27 -1.79
CA TRP A 51 -1.62 7.93 -1.45
C TRP A 51 -2.66 7.98 -0.31
N ARG A 52 -3.84 7.41 -0.56
CA ARG A 52 -4.98 7.43 0.37
C ARG A 52 -5.52 6.04 0.65
N THR A 53 -6.22 5.93 1.78
CA THR A 53 -6.91 4.73 2.23
C THR A 53 -8.04 5.10 3.16
N ASP A 54 -9.16 4.39 3.04
CA ASP A 54 -10.28 4.49 3.98
C ASP A 54 -10.11 3.56 5.18
N TYR A 55 -9.07 2.71 5.19
CA TYR A 55 -8.85 1.69 6.20
C TYR A 55 -7.96 2.23 7.31
N ASP A 56 -8.50 2.36 8.52
CA ASP A 56 -7.79 2.93 9.69
C ASP A 56 -6.46 2.24 9.99
N ILE A 57 -6.39 0.92 9.79
CA ILE A 57 -5.16 0.13 10.00
C ILE A 57 -4.03 0.52 9.05
N LEU A 58 -4.36 1.05 7.87
CA LEU A 58 -3.43 1.44 6.83
C LEU A 58 -3.06 2.93 6.89
N LYS A 59 -3.89 3.80 7.49
CA LYS A 59 -3.62 5.25 7.59
C LYS A 59 -2.21 5.60 8.08
N PRO A 60 -1.61 4.90 9.07
CA PRO A 60 -0.25 5.23 9.53
C PRO A 60 0.87 4.88 8.53
N ILE A 61 0.60 4.01 7.56
CA ILE A 61 1.61 3.44 6.65
C ILE A 61 1.30 3.67 5.17
N VAL A 62 0.11 4.16 4.82
CA VAL A 62 -0.36 4.32 3.43
C VAL A 62 0.63 5.11 2.57
N ARG A 63 1.16 6.21 3.11
CA ARG A 63 2.15 7.03 2.43
C ARG A 63 3.45 6.27 2.19
N LYS A 64 3.95 5.54 3.21
CA LYS A 64 5.19 4.76 3.10
C LYS A 64 5.06 3.64 2.07
N ILE A 65 3.92 2.96 2.05
CA ILE A 65 3.65 1.92 1.05
C ILE A 65 3.63 2.54 -0.34
N GLY A 66 2.92 3.66 -0.52
CA GLY A 66 2.84 4.36 -1.80
C GLY A 66 4.19 4.79 -2.35
N GLU A 67 4.99 5.49 -1.55
CA GLU A 67 6.35 5.90 -1.91
C GLU A 67 7.27 4.70 -2.21
N TRP A 68 7.03 3.56 -1.59
CA TRP A 68 7.78 2.33 -1.85
C TRP A 68 7.38 1.69 -3.18
N ILE A 69 6.10 1.71 -3.53
CA ILE A 69 5.59 1.23 -4.84
C ILE A 69 6.19 2.08 -5.96
N GLU A 70 6.17 3.41 -5.82
CA GLU A 70 6.75 4.33 -6.82
C GLU A 70 8.25 4.12 -7.06
N LYS A 71 8.99 3.69 -6.03
CA LYS A 71 10.42 3.36 -6.16
C LYS A 71 10.69 1.98 -6.74
N SER A 72 9.68 1.11 -6.75
CA SER A 72 9.80 -0.27 -7.21
C SER A 72 9.41 -0.44 -8.69
N ASN A 73 8.80 0.59 -9.28
CA ASN A 73 8.50 0.72 -10.72
C ASN A 73 9.53 1.61 -11.41
#